data_AF-A0A7S3PL00-F1
#
_entry.id   AF-A0A7S3PL00-F1
#
_cell.length_a   1.000
_cell.length_b   1.000
_cell.length_c   1.000
_cell.angle_alpha   90.00
_cell.angle_beta   90.00
_cell.angle_gamma   90.00
#
_symmetry.space_group_name_H-M   'P 1'
#
loop_
_entity.id
_entity.type
_entity.pdbx_description
1 polymer ?
#
loop_
_entity_poly.entity_id
_entity_poly.type
_entity_poly.pdbx_seq_one_letter_code
_entity_poly.pdbx_strand_id
1 'polypeptide(L)'
;MINCTGTERLGSISVSGEDLQEQEQVQEQEEVRRRSRKNSSVSLSWVGKGLAVDSTGSIPVGVLGKIRHSLNELVSGLCRGFIIAYGVGGTINGASALIQRKSLKLVVRNILSNDTRRLALFVSGFCGIFRFVNSIITYTQGKEGAYCAFIAGLLASVATVMDSESRRRSLMLLVLVRATNLYVKKLVRIGRLPYWEYCEHFLFGVANTSIMYGFLLEPSMLQKSYYHWILRMVGILYNLP
;
A
#
# COMPACT_ATOMS: atom_id res chain seq x y z
N MET A 1 65.19 -16.36 43.13
CA MET A 1 65.35 -17.52 42.22
C MET A 1 63.98 -18.12 42.00
N ILE A 2 63.54 -18.19 40.73
CA ILE A 2 62.57 -19.19 40.19
C ILE A 2 61.13 -19.06 40.73
N ASN A 3 60.02 -19.18 39.99
CA ASN A 3 59.64 -19.13 38.58
C ASN A 3 58.09 -19.23 38.58
N CYS A 4 57.49 -18.87 37.46
CA CYS A 4 56.08 -18.83 37.11
C CYS A 4 55.24 -20.08 37.41
N THR A 5 53.93 -19.87 37.61
CA THR A 5 52.78 -20.57 36.97
C THR A 5 51.51 -19.93 37.55
N GLY A 6 50.55 -19.35 36.81
CA GLY A 6 50.07 -19.68 35.47
C GLY A 6 48.68 -20.31 35.58
N THR A 7 47.68 -19.54 36.01
CA THR A 7 46.26 -19.94 35.96
C THR A 7 45.38 -18.72 35.68
N GLU A 8 45.47 -18.18 34.46
CA GLU A 8 44.39 -17.37 33.90
C GLU A 8 43.34 -18.33 33.33
N ARG A 9 42.17 -18.33 33.98
CA ARG A 9 40.97 -18.97 33.45
C ARG A 9 40.54 -18.23 32.19
N LEU A 10 40.71 -18.86 31.04
CA LEU A 10 39.98 -18.58 29.81
C LEU A 10 38.48 -18.68 30.10
N GLY A 11 37.84 -17.53 30.32
CA GLY A 11 36.40 -17.38 30.20
C GLY A 11 36.05 -17.47 28.72
N SER A 12 35.75 -18.66 28.23
CA SER A 12 35.10 -18.88 26.95
C SER A 12 33.74 -18.19 26.99
N ILE A 13 33.66 -17.01 26.40
CA ILE A 13 32.39 -16.40 26.01
C ILE A 13 31.85 -17.25 24.87
N SER A 14 31.07 -18.28 25.22
CA SER A 14 30.17 -18.94 24.28
C SER A 14 29.11 -17.92 23.91
N VAL A 15 29.37 -17.16 22.83
CA VAL A 15 28.33 -16.37 22.15
C VAL A 15 27.30 -17.38 21.66
N SER A 16 26.14 -17.40 22.33
CA SER A 16 25.01 -18.25 21.97
C SER A 16 24.54 -17.84 20.57
N GLY A 17 24.22 -18.80 19.70
CA GLY A 17 23.77 -18.52 18.32
C GLY A 17 22.52 -17.63 18.25
N GLU A 18 21.77 -17.53 19.35
CA GLU A 18 20.63 -16.62 19.51
C GLU A 18 21.04 -15.14 19.54
N ASP A 19 22.18 -14.79 20.16
CA ASP A 19 22.66 -13.40 20.26
C ASP A 19 23.15 -12.86 18.90
N LEU A 20 23.72 -13.74 18.07
CA LEU A 20 24.12 -13.42 16.69
C LEU A 20 22.89 -13.20 15.79
N GLN A 21 21.83 -13.98 15.96
CA GLN A 21 20.57 -13.79 15.25
C GLN A 21 19.84 -12.51 15.69
N GLU A 22 19.87 -12.19 16.98
CA GLU A 22 19.24 -10.98 17.51
C GLU A 22 19.98 -9.71 17.04
N GLN A 23 21.31 -9.74 16.97
CA GLN A 23 22.09 -8.63 16.41
C GLN A 23 21.89 -8.47 14.89
N GLU A 24 21.77 -9.55 14.13
CA GLU A 24 21.48 -9.49 12.69
C GLU A 24 20.08 -8.91 12.43
N GLN A 25 19.08 -9.30 13.23
CA GLN A 25 17.72 -8.74 13.14
C GLN A 25 17.66 -7.26 13.54
N VAL A 26 18.37 -6.85 14.58
CA VAL A 26 18.46 -5.43 15.00
C VAL A 26 19.17 -4.59 13.94
N GLN A 27 20.21 -5.12 13.31
CA GLN A 27 20.96 -4.44 12.26
C GLN A 27 20.14 -4.31 10.96
N GLU A 28 19.38 -5.34 10.59
CA GLU A 28 18.45 -5.30 9.45
C GLU A 28 17.28 -4.34 9.70
N GLN A 29 16.74 -4.30 10.93
CA GLN A 29 15.73 -3.32 11.32
C GLN A 29 16.27 -1.88 11.27
N GLU A 30 17.51 -1.63 11.71
CA GLU A 30 18.14 -0.31 11.60
C GLU A 30 18.36 0.10 10.14
N GLU A 31 18.79 -0.81 9.27
CA GLU A 31 18.94 -0.54 7.84
C GLU A 31 17.59 -0.25 7.17
N VAL A 32 16.55 -1.02 7.49
CA VAL A 32 15.17 -0.76 7.03
C VAL A 32 14.70 0.61 7.55
N ARG A 33 15.00 0.97 8.80
CA ARG A 33 14.66 2.28 9.37
C ARG A 33 15.43 3.43 8.71
N ARG A 34 16.71 3.25 8.37
CA ARG A 34 17.54 4.21 7.61
C ARG A 34 17.06 4.36 6.17
N ARG A 35 16.77 3.25 5.47
CA ARG A 35 16.17 3.26 4.12
C ARG A 35 14.78 3.89 4.13
N SER A 36 13.97 3.61 5.14
CA SER A 36 12.65 4.22 5.28
C SER A 36 12.74 5.73 5.59
N ARG A 37 13.73 6.19 6.36
CA ARG A 37 14.01 7.63 6.54
C ARG A 37 14.45 8.29 5.24
N LYS A 38 15.36 7.67 4.49
CA LYS A 38 15.86 8.19 3.20
C LYS A 38 14.78 8.22 2.12
N ASN A 39 13.96 7.18 2.00
CA ASN A 39 12.80 7.15 1.10
C ASN A 39 11.70 8.12 1.54
N SER A 40 11.52 8.33 2.84
CA SER A 40 10.57 9.34 3.34
C SER A 40 11.01 10.75 2.97
N SER A 41 12.29 11.11 3.08
CA SER A 41 12.75 12.45 2.70
C SER A 41 12.64 12.73 1.20
N VAL A 42 12.90 11.72 0.37
CA VAL A 42 12.76 11.82 -1.10
C VAL A 42 11.29 11.84 -1.53
N SER A 43 10.42 11.08 -0.86
CA SER A 43 8.97 11.11 -1.11
C SER A 43 8.31 12.40 -0.61
N LEU A 44 8.80 12.98 0.50
CA LEU A 44 8.29 14.23 1.06
C LEU A 44 8.67 15.49 0.26
N SER A 45 9.69 15.46 -0.60
CA SER A 45 10.00 16.65 -1.43
C SER A 45 8.91 16.96 -2.45
N TRP A 46 8.07 15.98 -2.77
CA TRP A 46 6.89 16.13 -3.63
C TRP A 46 5.59 16.32 -2.81
N VAL A 47 5.55 15.84 -1.57
CA VAL A 47 4.43 16.00 -0.62
C VAL A 47 4.67 17.27 0.19
N GLY A 48 4.35 18.44 -0.37
CA GLY A 48 4.50 19.70 0.36
C GLY A 48 4.64 20.96 -0.50
N LYS A 49 4.87 20.82 -1.82
CA LYS A 49 4.48 21.89 -2.75
C LYS A 49 2.95 21.84 -2.80
N GLY A 50 2.29 22.63 -1.95
CA GLY A 50 0.85 22.52 -1.75
C GLY A 50 0.11 22.46 -3.08
N LEU A 51 -0.93 21.63 -3.19
CA LEU A 51 -1.65 21.40 -4.46
C LEU A 51 -2.28 22.67 -5.07
N ALA A 52 -2.25 23.77 -4.33
CA ALA A 52 -2.69 25.10 -4.72
C ALA A 52 -1.60 25.98 -5.35
N VAL A 53 -0.34 25.58 -5.30
CA VAL A 53 0.82 26.35 -5.80
C VAL A 53 1.10 25.95 -7.24
N ASP A 54 1.10 26.92 -8.14
CA ASP A 54 1.40 26.72 -9.55
C ASP A 54 2.86 26.32 -9.80
N SER A 55 3.19 25.88 -11.01
CA SER A 55 4.57 25.52 -11.40
C SER A 55 5.58 26.68 -11.22
N THR A 56 5.10 27.92 -11.21
CA THR A 56 5.84 29.16 -10.93
C THR A 56 5.98 29.51 -9.44
N GLY A 57 5.39 28.74 -8.52
CA GLY A 57 5.46 29.01 -7.08
C GLY A 57 4.45 30.05 -6.57
N SER A 58 3.60 30.59 -7.46
CA SER A 58 2.58 31.59 -7.16
C SER A 58 1.19 30.94 -6.94
N ILE A 59 0.33 31.61 -6.17
CA ILE A 59 -1.07 31.20 -5.99
C ILE A 59 -1.91 31.91 -7.06
N PRO A 60 -2.74 31.21 -7.85
CA PRO A 60 -3.55 31.84 -8.89
C PRO A 60 -4.55 32.84 -8.27
N VAL A 61 -4.47 34.09 -8.74
CA VAL A 61 -5.38 35.17 -8.33
C VAL A 61 -6.66 35.14 -9.16
N GLY A 62 -7.80 35.44 -8.53
CA GLY A 62 -9.12 35.44 -9.17
C GLY A 62 -9.82 34.07 -9.21
N VAL A 63 -11.16 34.09 -9.28
CA VAL A 63 -11.99 32.86 -9.27
C VAL A 63 -11.75 32.00 -10.50
N LEU A 64 -11.64 32.62 -11.68
CA LEU A 64 -11.42 31.91 -12.94
C LEU A 64 -10.05 31.22 -13.00
N GLY A 65 -9.02 31.86 -12.44
CA GLY A 65 -7.67 31.28 -12.32
C GLY A 65 -7.66 30.04 -11.43
N LYS A 66 -8.32 30.09 -10.27
CA LYS A 66 -8.46 28.95 -9.34
C LYS A 66 -9.18 27.75 -9.97
N ILE A 67 -10.25 28.00 -10.73
CA ILE A 67 -11.00 26.93 -11.42
C ILE A 67 -10.12 26.29 -12.50
N ARG A 68 -9.47 27.10 -13.34
CA ARG A 68 -8.59 26.60 -14.40
C ARG A 68 -7.41 25.79 -13.84
N HIS A 69 -6.82 26.25 -12.74
CA HIS A 69 -5.76 25.50 -12.05
C HIS A 69 -6.24 24.15 -11.55
N SER A 70 -7.38 24.13 -10.85
CA SER A 70 -7.97 22.90 -10.30
C SER A 70 -8.30 21.89 -11.41
N LEU A 71 -8.79 22.36 -12.56
CA LEU A 71 -9.04 21.51 -13.73
C LEU A 71 -7.75 20.98 -14.36
N ASN A 72 -6.70 21.79 -14.45
CA ASN A 72 -5.41 21.32 -14.96
C ASN A 72 -4.80 20.26 -14.02
N GLU A 73 -4.93 20.44 -12.71
CA GLU A 73 -4.51 19.46 -11.71
C GLU A 73 -5.32 18.15 -11.78
N LEU A 74 -6.63 18.26 -12.03
CA LEU A 74 -7.50 17.10 -12.28
C LEU A 74 -7.05 16.32 -13.51
N VAL A 75 -6.85 16.99 -14.65
CA VAL A 75 -6.45 16.37 -15.93
C VAL A 75 -5.05 15.78 -15.83
N SER A 76 -4.10 16.50 -15.23
CA SER A 76 -2.73 16.03 -14.99
C SER A 76 -2.71 14.79 -14.10
N GLY A 77 -3.51 14.81 -13.02
CA GLY A 77 -3.71 13.66 -12.13
C GLY A 77 -4.30 12.45 -12.84
N LEU A 78 -5.34 12.67 -13.66
CA LEU A 78 -5.96 11.64 -14.48
C LEU A 78 -4.98 11.04 -15.48
N CYS A 79 -4.30 11.86 -16.29
CA CYS A 79 -3.39 11.38 -17.33
C CYS A 79 -2.19 10.61 -16.74
N ARG A 80 -1.52 11.18 -15.73
CA ARG A 80 -0.37 10.52 -15.09
C ARG A 80 -0.78 9.24 -14.37
N GLY A 81 -1.89 9.30 -13.62
CA GLY A 81 -2.44 8.14 -12.93
C GLY A 81 -2.83 7.03 -13.90
N PHE A 82 -3.42 7.38 -15.04
CA PHE A 82 -3.85 6.42 -16.06
C PHE A 82 -2.66 5.75 -16.73
N ILE A 83 -1.62 6.50 -17.12
CA ILE A 83 -0.42 5.94 -17.75
C ILE A 83 0.26 4.94 -16.81
N ILE A 84 0.42 5.30 -15.52
CA ILE A 84 1.07 4.43 -14.52
C ILE A 84 0.20 3.19 -14.27
N ALA A 85 -1.09 3.37 -13.99
CA ALA A 85 -1.98 2.25 -13.64
C ALA A 85 -2.17 1.29 -14.82
N TYR A 86 -2.33 1.82 -16.04
CA TYR A 86 -2.43 1.02 -17.24
C TYR A 86 -1.11 0.29 -17.55
N GLY A 87 0.03 0.97 -17.39
CA GLY A 87 1.35 0.36 -17.56
C GLY A 87 1.56 -0.82 -16.61
N VAL A 88 1.27 -0.64 -15.32
CA VAL A 88 1.41 -1.70 -14.30
C VAL A 88 0.40 -2.84 -14.52
N GLY A 89 -0.86 -2.54 -14.76
CA GLY A 89 -1.87 -3.57 -15.01
C GLY A 89 -1.61 -4.36 -16.30
N GLY A 90 -1.14 -3.67 -17.34
CA GLY A 90 -0.74 -4.26 -18.60
C GLY A 90 0.45 -5.19 -18.46
N THR A 91 1.50 -4.80 -17.72
CA THR A 91 2.68 -5.66 -17.52
C THR A 91 2.35 -6.90 -16.72
N ILE A 92 1.52 -6.82 -15.68
CA ILE A 92 1.11 -7.99 -14.88
C ILE A 92 0.33 -8.99 -15.75
N ASN A 93 -0.67 -8.52 -16.48
CA ASN A 93 -1.50 -9.38 -17.34
C ASN A 93 -0.71 -9.94 -18.53
N GLY A 94 0.20 -9.13 -19.09
CA GLY A 94 1.12 -9.54 -20.15
C GLY A 94 2.11 -10.60 -19.68
N ALA A 95 2.76 -10.39 -18.53
CA ALA A 95 3.72 -11.33 -17.95
C ALA A 95 3.05 -12.66 -17.59
N SER A 96 1.86 -12.62 -16.97
CA SER A 96 1.10 -13.83 -16.67
C SER A 96 0.72 -14.62 -17.93
N ALA A 97 0.31 -13.93 -19.00
CA ALA A 97 0.01 -14.56 -20.28
C ALA A 97 1.27 -15.15 -20.97
N LEU A 98 2.43 -14.49 -20.81
CA LEU A 98 3.71 -14.94 -21.35
C LEU A 98 4.24 -16.18 -20.62
N ILE A 99 4.13 -16.21 -19.29
CA ILE A 99 4.50 -17.38 -18.45
C ILE A 99 3.67 -18.60 -18.85
N GLN A 100 2.39 -18.40 -19.18
CA GLN A 100 1.50 -19.47 -19.67
C GLN A 100 1.73 -19.87 -21.13
N ARG A 101 2.81 -19.38 -21.78
CA ARG A 101 3.16 -19.64 -23.20
C ARG A 101 2.00 -19.42 -24.19
N LYS A 102 1.15 -18.43 -23.93
CA LYS A 102 0.01 -18.10 -24.82
C LYS A 102 0.48 -17.33 -26.05
N SER A 103 -0.25 -17.46 -27.16
CA SER A 103 0.03 -16.74 -28.41
C SER A 103 0.10 -15.22 -28.20
N LEU A 104 0.99 -14.53 -28.93
CA LEU A 104 1.19 -13.08 -28.83
C LEU A 104 -0.10 -12.27 -29.04
N LYS A 105 -1.03 -12.74 -29.89
CA LYS A 105 -2.35 -12.12 -30.07
C LYS A 105 -3.19 -12.16 -28.80
N LEU A 106 -3.10 -13.26 -28.04
CA LEU A 106 -3.80 -13.42 -26.77
C LEU A 106 -3.16 -12.57 -25.66
N VAL A 107 -1.84 -12.42 -25.69
CA VAL A 107 -1.08 -11.55 -24.77
C VAL A 107 -1.50 -10.10 -24.97
N VAL A 108 -1.51 -9.60 -26.21
CA VAL A 108 -1.97 -8.23 -26.53
C VAL A 108 -3.43 -8.03 -26.13
N ARG A 109 -4.31 -9.01 -26.40
CA ARG A 109 -5.72 -8.96 -25.98
C ARG A 109 -5.89 -8.92 -24.46
N ASN A 110 -5.06 -9.64 -23.71
CA ASN A 110 -5.09 -9.64 -22.24
C ASN A 110 -4.54 -8.34 -21.64
N ILE A 111 -3.50 -7.76 -22.26
CA ILE A 111 -3.01 -6.42 -21.92
C ILE A 111 -4.12 -5.39 -22.14
N LEU A 112 -4.81 -5.49 -23.29
CA LEU A 112 -5.93 -4.63 -23.68
C LEU A 112 -7.29 -5.05 -23.08
N SER A 113 -7.29 -5.80 -21.98
CA SER A 113 -8.53 -6.26 -21.36
C SER A 113 -9.33 -5.11 -20.75
N ASN A 114 -10.67 -5.26 -20.76
CA ASN A 114 -11.57 -4.31 -20.12
C ASN A 114 -11.29 -4.17 -18.63
N ASP A 115 -10.77 -5.22 -17.99
CA ASP A 115 -10.42 -5.22 -16.58
C ASP A 115 -9.25 -4.29 -16.27
N THR A 116 -8.17 -4.33 -17.06
CA THR A 116 -7.04 -3.39 -16.95
C THR A 116 -7.50 -1.96 -17.16
N ARG A 117 -8.35 -1.72 -18.17
CA ARG A 117 -8.88 -0.39 -18.49
C ARG A 117 -9.74 0.17 -17.36
N ARG A 118 -10.66 -0.62 -16.81
CA ARG A 118 -11.52 -0.22 -15.68
C ARG A 118 -10.71 0.06 -14.42
N LEU A 119 -9.70 -0.76 -14.13
CA LEU A 119 -8.79 -0.53 -13.01
C LEU A 119 -7.99 0.76 -13.20
N ALA A 120 -7.45 1.00 -14.40
CA ALA A 120 -6.70 2.21 -14.70
C ALA A 120 -7.58 3.46 -14.58
N LEU A 121 -8.81 3.42 -15.11
CA LEU A 121 -9.79 4.51 -14.98
C LEU A 121 -10.16 4.78 -13.53
N PHE A 122 -10.36 3.73 -12.72
CA PHE A 122 -10.64 3.86 -11.30
C PHE A 122 -9.48 4.56 -10.56
N VAL A 123 -8.26 4.07 -10.72
CA VAL A 123 -7.08 4.61 -10.03
C VAL A 123 -6.80 6.05 -10.46
N SER A 124 -6.87 6.34 -11.76
CA SER A 124 -6.72 7.70 -12.27
C SER A 124 -7.84 8.62 -11.77
N GLY A 125 -9.09 8.14 -11.78
CA GLY A 125 -10.26 8.88 -11.33
C GLY A 125 -10.15 9.25 -9.86
N PHE A 126 -9.76 8.29 -9.02
CA PHE A 126 -9.51 8.51 -7.60
C PHE A 126 -8.42 9.58 -7.38
N CYS A 127 -7.26 9.46 -8.03
CA CYS A 127 -6.18 10.45 -7.93
C CYS A 127 -6.60 11.83 -8.44
N GLY A 128 -7.30 11.90 -9.57
CA GLY A 128 -7.77 13.15 -10.15
C GLY A 128 -8.75 13.89 -9.23
N ILE A 129 -9.78 13.20 -8.76
CA ILE A 129 -10.78 13.78 -7.83
C ILE A 129 -10.11 14.18 -6.52
N PHE A 130 -9.22 13.36 -5.97
CA PHE A 130 -8.49 13.69 -4.75
C PHE A 130 -7.70 15.00 -4.90
N ARG A 131 -6.94 15.15 -6.00
CA ARG A 131 -6.19 16.39 -6.28
C ARG A 131 -7.12 17.59 -6.43
N PHE A 132 -8.19 17.44 -7.22
CA PHE A 132 -9.16 18.49 -7.46
C PHE A 132 -9.79 19.02 -6.17
N VAL A 133 -10.29 18.10 -5.33
CA VAL A 133 -10.94 18.45 -4.06
C VAL A 133 -9.93 19.06 -3.10
N ASN A 134 -8.71 18.54 -3.04
CA ASN A 134 -7.68 19.07 -2.16
C ASN A 134 -7.24 20.48 -2.58
N SER A 135 -7.12 20.77 -3.89
CA SER A 135 -6.87 22.12 -4.39
C SER A 135 -7.99 23.09 -3.98
N ILE A 136 -9.26 22.70 -4.13
CA ILE A 136 -10.42 23.51 -3.75
C ILE A 136 -10.41 23.82 -2.25
N ILE A 137 -10.26 22.80 -1.40
CA ILE A 137 -10.28 23.00 0.06
C ILE A 137 -9.11 23.91 0.48
N THR A 138 -7.93 23.73 -0.13
CA THR A 138 -6.76 24.56 0.17
C THR A 138 -7.00 26.03 -0.19
N TYR A 139 -7.73 26.34 -1.26
CA TYR A 139 -8.11 27.72 -1.58
C TYR A 139 -9.08 28.35 -0.57
N THR A 140 -9.93 27.53 0.05
CA THR A 140 -10.90 28.04 1.04
C THR A 140 -10.29 28.23 2.42
N GLN A 141 -9.37 27.36 2.84
CA GLN A 141 -8.82 27.37 4.19
C GLN A 141 -7.42 28.00 4.28
N GLY A 142 -6.72 28.18 3.15
CA GLY A 142 -5.37 28.75 3.10
C GLY A 142 -4.28 27.89 3.74
N LYS A 143 -4.62 26.71 4.28
CA LYS A 143 -3.70 25.75 4.92
C LYS A 143 -4.07 24.31 4.57
N GLU A 144 -3.07 23.45 4.43
CA GLU A 144 -3.29 22.01 4.26
C GLU A 144 -3.54 21.35 5.63
N GLY A 145 -4.82 21.09 5.94
CA GLY A 145 -5.24 20.40 7.16
C GLY A 145 -5.34 18.88 6.98
N ALA A 146 -5.05 18.12 8.04
CA ALA A 146 -5.23 16.66 8.04
C ALA A 146 -6.69 16.23 7.80
N TYR A 147 -7.65 17.03 8.30
CA TYR A 147 -9.08 16.81 8.09
C TYR A 147 -9.50 17.08 6.64
N CYS A 148 -8.85 18.03 5.97
CA CYS A 148 -9.12 18.36 4.56
C CYS A 148 -8.75 17.19 3.65
N ALA A 149 -7.60 16.57 3.88
CA ALA A 149 -7.17 15.38 3.16
C ALA A 149 -8.12 14.19 3.39
N PHE A 150 -8.69 14.07 4.59
CA PHE A 150 -9.69 13.04 4.89
C PHE A 150 -10.98 13.26 4.08
N ILE A 151 -11.51 14.49 4.05
CA ILE A 151 -12.70 14.84 3.27
C ILE A 151 -12.44 14.63 1.77
N ALA A 152 -11.27 15.05 1.28
CA ALA A 152 -10.87 14.83 -0.12
C ALA A 152 -10.81 13.33 -0.47
N GLY A 153 -10.30 12.49 0.45
CA GLY A 153 -10.29 11.05 0.29
C GLY A 153 -11.69 10.42 0.25
N LEU A 154 -12.59 10.86 1.14
CA LEU A 154 -13.99 10.40 1.14
C LEU A 154 -14.69 10.73 -0.16
N LEU A 155 -14.52 11.95 -0.68
CA LEU A 155 -15.16 12.36 -1.93
C LEU A 155 -14.52 11.68 -3.15
N ALA A 156 -13.20 11.48 -3.13
CA ALA A 156 -12.50 10.72 -4.16
C ALA A 156 -12.94 9.24 -4.23
N SER A 157 -13.39 8.66 -3.11
CA SER A 157 -13.88 7.27 -3.06
C SER A 157 -15.10 7.03 -3.96
N VAL A 158 -15.83 8.07 -4.37
CA VAL A 158 -16.94 7.96 -5.33
C VAL A 158 -16.45 7.39 -6.67
N ALA A 159 -15.18 7.59 -7.03
CA ALA A 159 -14.58 6.99 -8.23
C ALA A 159 -14.66 5.46 -8.24
N THR A 160 -14.79 4.80 -7.08
CA THR A 160 -14.85 3.34 -6.96
C THR A 160 -16.10 2.72 -7.62
N VAL A 161 -17.13 3.52 -7.88
CA VAL A 161 -18.31 3.08 -8.63
C VAL A 161 -17.97 2.71 -10.08
N MET A 162 -16.87 3.24 -10.63
CA MET A 162 -16.43 2.94 -12.00
C MET A 162 -15.84 1.53 -12.15
N ASP A 163 -15.53 0.84 -11.05
CA ASP A 163 -14.96 -0.51 -11.10
C ASP A 163 -16.02 -1.62 -11.00
N SER A 164 -15.67 -2.81 -11.49
CA SER A 164 -16.51 -4.03 -11.43
C SER A 164 -16.85 -4.44 -10.00
N GLU A 165 -18.10 -4.84 -9.75
CA GLU A 165 -18.61 -5.11 -8.39
C GLU A 165 -17.85 -6.24 -7.66
N SER A 166 -17.41 -7.26 -8.40
CA SER A 166 -16.68 -8.40 -7.83
C SER A 166 -15.32 -7.98 -7.27
N ARG A 167 -14.59 -7.11 -7.99
CA ARG A 167 -13.27 -6.62 -7.57
C ARG A 167 -13.36 -5.48 -6.56
N ARG A 168 -14.43 -4.68 -6.64
CA ARG A 168 -14.69 -3.51 -5.78
C ARG A 168 -14.55 -3.84 -4.29
N ARG A 169 -15.18 -4.92 -3.81
CA ARG A 169 -15.16 -5.30 -2.39
C ARG A 169 -13.74 -5.61 -1.92
N SER A 170 -13.00 -6.44 -2.66
CA SER A 170 -11.64 -6.82 -2.32
C SER A 170 -10.68 -5.63 -2.32
N LEU A 171 -10.81 -4.73 -3.30
CA LEU A 171 -10.01 -3.51 -3.37
C LEU A 171 -10.31 -2.56 -2.20
N MET A 172 -11.59 -2.34 -1.86
CA MET A 172 -11.98 -1.48 -0.75
C MET A 172 -11.40 -1.99 0.59
N LEU A 173 -11.51 -3.30 0.85
CA LEU A 173 -10.93 -3.91 2.04
C LEU A 173 -9.40 -3.76 2.07
N LEU A 174 -8.73 -3.98 0.95
CA LEU A 174 -7.28 -3.81 0.85
C LEU A 174 -6.86 -2.36 1.15
N VAL A 175 -7.55 -1.38 0.55
CA VAL A 175 -7.27 0.04 0.76
C VAL A 175 -7.54 0.43 2.22
N LEU A 176 -8.61 -0.09 2.83
CA LEU A 176 -8.93 0.15 4.23
C LEU A 176 -7.83 -0.34 5.19
N VAL A 177 -7.32 -1.56 4.97
CA VAL A 177 -6.22 -2.11 5.77
C VAL A 177 -4.96 -1.26 5.60
N ARG A 178 -4.62 -0.88 4.37
CA ARG A 178 -3.46 -0.02 4.10
C ARG A 178 -3.61 1.37 4.73
N ALA A 179 -4.80 1.96 4.67
CA ALA A 179 -5.11 3.23 5.31
C ALA A 179 -4.97 3.15 6.83
N THR A 180 -5.43 2.04 7.43
CA THR A 180 -5.28 1.77 8.87
C THR A 180 -3.80 1.69 9.26
N ASN A 181 -2.98 0.95 8.50
CA ASN A 181 -1.54 0.87 8.75
C ASN A 181 -0.87 2.26 8.66
N LEU A 182 -1.22 3.07 7.67
CA LEU A 182 -0.71 4.44 7.54
C LEU A 182 -1.17 5.33 8.70
N TYR A 183 -2.41 5.18 9.15
CA TYR A 183 -2.98 5.96 10.24
C TYR A 183 -2.29 5.65 11.57
N VAL A 184 -2.05 4.37 11.87
CA VAL A 184 -1.28 3.95 13.04
C VAL A 184 0.15 4.50 12.96
N LYS A 185 0.83 4.37 11.82
CA LYS A 185 2.18 4.94 11.61
C LYS A 185 2.19 6.47 11.80
N LYS A 186 1.13 7.15 11.38
CA LYS A 186 0.96 8.60 11.59
C LYS A 186 0.75 8.94 13.07
N LEU A 187 -0.08 8.18 13.79
CA LEU A 187 -0.32 8.37 15.23
C LEU A 187 0.95 8.17 16.07
N VAL A 188 1.74 7.15 15.73
CA VAL A 188 3.05 6.90 16.36
C VAL A 188 4.00 8.08 16.11
N ARG A 189 4.03 8.63 14.88
CA ARG A 189 4.85 9.81 14.57
C ARG A 189 4.42 11.06 15.34
N ILE A 190 3.13 11.21 15.63
CA ILE A 190 2.58 12.32 16.43
C ILE A 190 2.83 12.11 17.94
N GLY A 191 3.39 10.96 18.35
CA GLY A 191 3.70 10.64 19.74
C GLY A 191 2.47 10.26 20.57
N ARG A 192 1.33 9.97 19.93
CA ARG A 192 0.07 9.57 20.60
C ARG A 192 0.02 8.09 20.93
N LEU A 193 0.79 7.26 20.22
CA LEU A 193 0.89 5.83 20.44
C LEU A 193 2.36 5.45 20.63
N PRO A 194 2.68 4.53 21.57
CA PRO A 194 4.02 3.98 21.68
C PRO A 194 4.38 3.24 20.38
N TYR A 195 5.65 3.32 19.99
CA TYR A 195 6.17 2.63 18.82
C TYR A 195 6.07 1.12 19.05
N TRP A 196 5.15 0.45 18.35
CA TRP A 196 4.99 -1.00 18.40
C TRP A 196 5.42 -1.61 17.08
N GLU A 197 6.61 -2.22 17.10
CA GLU A 197 7.23 -2.86 15.94
C GLU A 197 6.37 -3.98 15.34
N TYR A 198 5.73 -4.78 16.19
CA TYR A 198 4.91 -5.92 15.78
C TYR A 198 3.47 -5.57 15.40
N CYS A 199 3.09 -4.30 15.30
CA CYS A 199 1.70 -3.92 15.00
C CYS A 199 1.19 -4.52 13.68
N GLU A 200 2.03 -4.53 12.64
CA GLU A 200 1.67 -5.07 11.33
C GLU A 200 1.50 -6.60 11.37
N HIS A 201 2.32 -7.29 12.18
CA HIS A 201 2.21 -8.73 12.43
C HIS A 201 0.97 -9.09 13.25
N PHE A 202 0.62 -8.27 14.25
CA PHE A 202 -0.58 -8.46 15.06
C PHE A 202 -1.86 -8.33 14.22
N LEU A 203 -1.96 -7.29 13.38
CA LEU A 203 -3.07 -7.10 12.45
C LEU A 203 -3.19 -8.28 11.48
N PHE A 204 -2.07 -8.82 11.02
CA PHE A 204 -2.05 -10.02 10.18
C PHE A 204 -2.55 -11.25 10.94
N GLY A 205 -2.10 -11.47 12.18
CA GLY A 205 -2.56 -12.59 13.02
C GLY A 205 -4.07 -12.54 13.28
N VAL A 206 -4.60 -11.36 13.62
CA VAL A 206 -6.04 -11.15 13.84
C VAL A 206 -6.83 -11.43 12.55
N ALA A 207 -6.35 -10.97 11.40
CA ALA A 207 -7.01 -11.22 10.11
C ALA A 207 -7.01 -12.71 9.71
N ASN A 208 -5.94 -13.45 10.00
CA ASN A 208 -5.91 -14.89 9.71
C ASN A 208 -6.75 -15.69 10.70
N THR A 209 -6.80 -15.26 11.96
CA THR A 209 -7.64 -15.89 12.99
C THR A 209 -9.12 -15.82 12.60
N SER A 210 -9.59 -14.68 12.08
CA SER A 210 -10.98 -14.57 11.64
C SER A 210 -11.31 -15.46 10.43
N ILE A 211 -10.37 -15.61 9.48
CA ILE A 211 -10.53 -16.52 8.34
C ILE A 211 -10.60 -17.98 8.82
N MET A 212 -9.69 -18.39 9.72
CA MET A 212 -9.66 -19.75 10.24
C MET A 212 -10.90 -20.07 11.09
N TYR A 213 -11.35 -19.11 11.91
CA TYR A 213 -12.58 -19.22 12.68
C TYR A 213 -13.80 -19.44 11.76
N GLY A 214 -13.91 -18.68 10.67
CA GLY A 214 -14.96 -18.87 9.66
C GLY A 214 -14.88 -20.21 8.94
N PHE A 215 -13.68 -20.73 8.68
CA PHE A 215 -13.49 -22.06 8.08
C PHE A 215 -13.92 -23.20 9.00
N LEU A 216 -13.63 -23.11 10.31
CA LEU A 216 -13.89 -24.17 11.28
C LEU A 216 -15.35 -24.28 11.71
N LEU A 217 -16.01 -23.15 11.95
CA LEU A 217 -17.36 -23.14 12.55
C LEU A 217 -18.47 -23.07 11.52
N GLU A 218 -18.29 -22.31 10.44
CA GLU A 218 -19.36 -22.08 9.46
C GLU A 218 -18.82 -21.89 8.03
N PRO A 219 -18.45 -22.99 7.34
CA PRO A 219 -17.85 -22.92 6.01
C PRO A 219 -18.78 -22.34 4.93
N SER A 220 -20.09 -22.22 5.22
CA SER A 220 -21.10 -21.63 4.33
C SER A 220 -20.92 -20.12 4.14
N MET A 221 -20.29 -19.43 5.10
CA MET A 221 -20.00 -17.99 5.03
C MET A 221 -18.80 -17.65 4.14
N LEU A 222 -17.97 -18.65 3.82
CA LEU A 222 -16.75 -18.47 3.04
C LEU A 222 -17.07 -18.48 1.53
N GLN A 223 -16.41 -17.61 0.75
CA GLN A 223 -16.59 -17.60 -0.69
C GLN A 223 -16.19 -18.96 -1.27
N LYS A 224 -17.10 -19.64 -1.99
CA LYS A 224 -16.92 -21.02 -2.49
C LYS A 224 -15.59 -21.26 -3.22
N SER A 225 -15.14 -20.25 -3.98
CA SER A 225 -13.84 -20.29 -4.68
C SER A 225 -12.66 -20.36 -3.72
N TYR A 226 -12.70 -19.60 -2.62
CA TYR A 226 -11.65 -19.59 -1.61
C TYR A 226 -11.64 -20.88 -0.78
N TYR A 227 -12.83 -21.40 -0.44
CA TYR A 227 -12.97 -22.70 0.22
C TYR A 227 -12.40 -23.85 -0.64
N HIS A 228 -12.74 -23.91 -1.92
CA HIS A 228 -12.22 -24.92 -2.84
C HIS A 228 -10.70 -24.80 -3.04
N TRP A 229 -10.16 -23.58 -3.06
CA TRP A 229 -8.72 -23.35 -3.10
C TRP A 229 -8.02 -23.88 -1.84
N ILE A 230 -8.56 -23.64 -0.64
CA ILE A 230 -8.02 -24.20 0.62
C ILE A 230 -8.04 -25.73 0.56
N LEU A 231 -9.17 -26.33 0.18
CA LEU A 231 -9.28 -27.79 0.09
C LEU A 231 -8.30 -28.40 -0.93
N ARG A 232 -8.03 -27.69 -2.03
CA ARG A 232 -7.03 -28.11 -3.02
C ARG A 232 -5.62 -28.05 -2.43
N MET A 233 -5.30 -27.03 -1.63
CA MET A 233 -4.01 -26.89 -0.97
C MET A 233 -3.78 -27.93 0.13
N VAL A 234 -4.83 -28.27 0.88
CA VAL A 234 -4.76 -29.29 1.94
C VAL A 234 -4.77 -30.71 1.36
N GLY A 235 -5.08 -30.88 0.06
CA GLY A 235 -5.06 -32.18 -0.61
C GLY A 235 -6.27 -33.08 -0.33
N ILE A 236 -7.27 -32.59 0.41
CA ILE A 236 -8.47 -33.36 0.81
C ILE A 236 -9.36 -33.68 -0.41
N LEU A 237 -9.30 -32.88 -1.48
CA LEU A 237 -10.09 -33.08 -2.71
C LEU A 237 -9.67 -34.27 -3.58
N TYR A 238 -8.63 -35.04 -3.22
CA TYR A 238 -8.23 -36.23 -3.98
C TYR A 238 -9.06 -37.49 -3.65
N ASN A 239 -9.93 -37.45 -2.64
CA ASN A 239 -10.58 -38.66 -2.10
C ASN A 239 -12.11 -38.58 -1.95
N LEU A 240 -12.79 -37.83 -2.82
CA LEU A 240 -14.24 -37.94 -2.96
C LEU A 240 -14.57 -38.43 -4.39
N PRO A 241 -15.24 -39.60 -4.55
CA PRO A 241 -15.69 -40.10 -5.84
C PRO A 241 -16.76 -39.21 -6.49
#